data_AF-A0A6N9Q3F2-F1
#
_entry.id   AF-A0A6N9Q3F2-F1
#
_cell.length_a   1.000
_cell.length_b   1.000
_cell.length_c   1.000
_cell.angle_alpha   90.00
_cell.angle_beta   90.00
_cell.angle_gamma   90.00
#
_symmetry.space_group_name_H-M   'P 1'
#
loop_
_entity.id
_entity.type
_entity.pdbx_description
1 polymer ?
#
loop_
_entity_poly.entity_id
_entity_poly.type
_entity_poly.pdbx_seq_one_letter_code
_entity_poly.pdbx_strand_id
1 'polypeptide(L)'
;MKKRWKNLKPWKRRTIITVSFLLIVLLTTITWIYIDLKSKDITDIQERLDGREQVNTSSSEEINPNSLPSSVEGQLKKAEEFADKPIEMGDALDVTSILLNSGLSLKEMQYLTGEVREGLSPEELKHIRDTLLAKLTQEEIDALRQIARYYGRTLDILDPNVKIKGLEEETTTELSQNQEIETEVRASESTEDQITSQENDEEPQEQGVGSNIIPVTQEVEQKYLNQIETLQHTCDAKANDLAAEISSDIDSKTANGEQVTVQYLQSTFLDKLVQAEESCDTQFEDLMTQAEKEFETEGFDPTTIAQWRQTYQNVKDNKSNSLLNEIETQIQNSGD
;
A
#
# COMPACT_ATOMS: atom_id res chain seq x y z
N MET A 1 39.91 -15.70 3.38
CA MET A 1 39.59 -16.03 4.80
C MET A 1 40.18 -17.34 5.36
N LYS A 2 40.70 -18.29 4.56
CA LYS A 2 41.16 -19.62 5.05
C LYS A 2 42.40 -19.64 5.97
N LYS A 3 43.17 -18.54 6.09
CA LYS A 3 44.44 -18.54 6.86
C LYS A 3 44.32 -18.27 8.37
N ARG A 4 43.21 -17.70 8.87
CA ARG A 4 43.09 -17.36 10.32
C ARG A 4 42.65 -18.53 11.22
N TRP A 5 42.23 -19.66 10.66
CA TRP A 5 41.64 -20.76 11.44
C TRP A 5 42.66 -21.78 11.98
N LYS A 6 43.92 -21.76 11.53
CA LYS A 6 44.90 -22.80 11.89
C LYS A 6 45.46 -22.68 13.32
N ASN A 7 45.31 -21.53 13.97
CA ASN A 7 45.88 -21.29 15.31
C ASN A 7 44.85 -21.36 16.45
N LEU A 8 43.60 -21.72 16.17
CA LEU A 8 42.58 -21.87 17.21
C LEU A 8 42.74 -23.22 17.90
N LYS A 9 42.86 -23.19 19.24
CA LYS A 9 42.89 -24.40 20.07
C LYS A 9 41.68 -25.28 19.73
N PRO A 10 41.83 -26.62 19.66
CA PRO A 10 40.78 -27.53 19.20
C PRO A 10 39.46 -27.40 19.99
N TRP A 11 39.53 -27.04 21.27
CA TRP A 11 38.33 -26.78 22.09
C TRP A 11 37.55 -25.54 21.64
N LYS A 12 38.23 -24.45 21.25
CA LYS A 12 37.58 -23.23 20.72
C LYS A 12 36.91 -23.48 19.37
N ARG A 13 37.46 -24.39 18.56
CA ARG A 13 36.84 -24.75 17.28
C ARG A 13 35.52 -25.50 17.49
N ARG A 14 35.44 -26.36 18.51
CA ARG A 14 34.20 -27.07 18.86
C ARG A 14 33.13 -26.12 19.37
N THR A 15 33.47 -25.17 20.25
CA THR A 15 32.49 -24.19 20.77
C THR A 15 31.95 -23.25 19.70
N ILE A 16 32.79 -22.79 18.76
CA ILE A 16 32.32 -21.93 17.65
C ILE A 16 31.31 -22.68 16.76
N ILE A 17 31.57 -23.96 16.46
CA ILE A 17 30.64 -24.76 15.64
C ILE A 17 29.31 -24.97 16.37
N THR A 18 29.33 -25.30 17.67
CA THR A 18 28.09 -25.51 18.44
C THR A 18 27.27 -24.23 18.59
N VAL A 19 27.92 -23.09 18.85
CA VAL A 19 27.24 -21.80 18.96
C VAL A 19 26.64 -21.39 17.61
N SER A 20 27.40 -21.56 16.52
CA SER A 20 26.89 -21.26 15.17
C SER A 20 25.70 -22.14 14.79
N PHE A 21 25.70 -23.42 15.17
CA PHE A 21 24.56 -24.31 14.94
C PHE A 21 23.33 -23.90 15.74
N LEU A 22 23.51 -23.58 17.03
CA LEU A 22 22.41 -23.09 17.89
C LEU A 22 21.78 -21.80 17.35
N LEU A 23 22.59 -20.88 16.85
CA LEU A 23 22.12 -19.62 16.28
C LEU A 23 21.30 -19.84 15.00
N ILE A 24 21.72 -20.78 14.14
CA ILE A 24 20.95 -21.17 12.94
C ILE A 24 19.62 -21.81 13.35
N VAL A 25 19.62 -22.74 14.32
CA VAL A 25 18.39 -23.38 14.81
C VAL A 25 17.42 -22.32 15.36
N LEU A 26 17.91 -21.39 16.17
CA LEU A 26 17.10 -20.32 16.75
C LEU A 26 16.48 -19.41 15.67
N LEU A 27 17.26 -19.02 14.66
CA LEU A 27 16.72 -18.23 13.53
C LEU A 27 15.68 -19.02 12.73
N THR A 28 15.90 -20.31 12.49
CA THR A 28 14.92 -21.14 11.79
C THR A 28 13.64 -21.34 12.60
N THR A 29 13.72 -21.45 13.93
CA THR A 29 12.53 -21.56 14.79
C THR A 29 11.74 -20.27 14.84
N ILE A 30 12.41 -19.10 14.94
CA ILE A 30 11.74 -17.80 14.91
C ILE A 30 11.05 -17.61 13.56
N THR A 31 11.73 -17.93 12.46
CA THR A 31 11.15 -17.83 11.11
C THR A 31 9.93 -18.75 10.97
N TRP A 32 9.99 -19.96 11.52
CA TRP A 32 8.87 -20.90 11.49
C TRP A 32 7.67 -20.41 12.32
N ILE A 33 7.90 -19.87 13.53
CA ILE A 33 6.84 -19.30 14.38
C ILE A 33 6.19 -18.09 13.71
N TYR A 34 6.98 -17.21 13.10
CA TYR A 34 6.47 -16.04 12.37
C TYR A 34 5.54 -16.46 11.21
N ILE A 35 5.92 -17.48 10.45
CA ILE A 35 5.08 -18.02 9.36
C ILE A 35 3.80 -18.66 9.92
N ASP A 36 3.88 -19.39 11.04
CA ASP A 36 2.74 -20.08 11.65
C ASP A 36 1.71 -19.11 12.28
N LEU A 37 2.18 -17.98 12.81
CA LEU A 37 1.28 -16.92 13.31
C LEU A 37 0.53 -16.24 12.16
N LYS A 38 1.22 -15.91 11.05
CA LYS A 38 0.58 -15.25 9.90
C LYS A 38 -0.43 -16.16 9.19
N SER A 39 -0.17 -17.48 9.12
CA SER A 39 -1.05 -18.41 8.41
C SER A 39 -2.33 -18.76 9.17
N LYS A 40 -2.31 -18.74 10.50
CA LYS A 40 -3.48 -19.10 11.32
C LYS A 40 -4.62 -18.09 11.22
N ASP A 41 -4.32 -16.80 11.20
CA ASP A 41 -5.36 -15.76 11.09
C ASP A 41 -6.11 -15.87 9.75
N ILE A 42 -5.39 -16.07 8.64
CA ILE A 42 -5.99 -16.22 7.32
C ILE A 42 -6.79 -17.52 7.20
N THR A 43 -6.32 -18.62 7.81
CA THR A 43 -7.02 -19.91 7.75
C THR A 43 -8.36 -19.86 8.48
N ASP A 44 -8.44 -19.18 9.63
CA ASP A 44 -9.71 -19.01 10.38
C ASP A 44 -10.72 -18.16 9.59
N ILE A 45 -10.24 -17.08 8.95
CA ILE A 45 -11.05 -16.25 8.05
C ILE A 45 -11.61 -17.11 6.90
N GLN A 46 -10.76 -17.91 6.27
CA GLN A 46 -11.15 -18.73 5.13
C GLN A 46 -12.10 -19.86 5.53
N GLU A 47 -11.89 -20.52 6.67
CA GLU A 47 -12.81 -21.56 7.19
C GLU A 47 -14.18 -20.96 7.52
N ARG A 48 -14.22 -19.75 8.09
CA ARG A 48 -15.47 -19.02 8.35
C ARG A 48 -16.20 -18.64 7.05
N LEU A 49 -15.47 -18.20 6.02
CA LEU A 49 -16.06 -17.82 4.74
C LEU A 49 -16.54 -19.04 3.92
N ASP A 50 -15.76 -20.12 3.90
CA ASP A 50 -16.12 -21.39 3.24
C ASP A 50 -17.36 -22.03 3.90
N GLY A 51 -17.48 -21.89 5.23
CA GLY A 51 -18.68 -22.30 5.97
C GLY A 51 -19.94 -21.53 5.56
N ARG A 52 -19.83 -20.26 5.16
CA ARG A 52 -20.97 -19.44 4.68
C ARG A 52 -21.40 -19.81 3.26
N GLU A 53 -20.47 -20.20 2.38
CA GLU A 53 -20.79 -20.55 0.99
C GLU A 53 -21.65 -21.84 0.89
N GLN A 54 -21.59 -22.72 1.90
CA GLN A 54 -22.42 -23.93 1.97
C GLN A 54 -23.77 -23.76 2.68
N VAL A 55 -24.00 -22.66 3.41
CA VAL A 55 -25.20 -22.48 4.22
C VAL A 55 -25.87 -21.14 3.89
N ASN A 56 -26.80 -21.19 2.93
CA ASN A 56 -27.82 -20.15 2.73
C ASN A 56 -28.85 -20.15 3.88
N THR A 57 -28.42 -20.16 5.14
CA THR A 57 -29.30 -20.09 6.31
C THR A 57 -28.77 -19.06 7.29
N SER A 58 -29.50 -17.96 7.37
CA SER A 58 -29.36 -16.85 8.32
C SER A 58 -29.33 -17.34 9.77
N SER A 59 -28.15 -17.66 10.28
CA SER A 59 -27.89 -17.77 11.71
C SER A 59 -26.67 -16.92 12.04
N SER A 60 -26.85 -15.61 11.95
CA SER A 60 -25.90 -14.64 12.47
C SER A 60 -26.00 -14.67 14.00
N GLU A 61 -24.90 -15.02 14.66
CA GLU A 61 -24.73 -14.74 16.08
C GLU A 61 -24.67 -13.22 16.22
N GLU A 62 -25.72 -12.65 16.79
CA GLU A 62 -25.97 -11.21 16.85
C GLU A 62 -24.93 -10.54 17.75
N ILE A 63 -23.84 -10.04 17.17
CA ILE A 63 -22.89 -9.19 17.88
C ILE A 63 -23.63 -7.91 18.25
N ASN A 64 -23.74 -7.65 19.56
CA ASN A 64 -24.52 -6.54 20.11
C ASN A 64 -23.99 -5.20 19.57
N PRO A 65 -24.78 -4.44 18.78
CA PRO A 65 -24.31 -3.22 18.10
C PRO A 65 -23.90 -2.10 19.07
N ASN A 66 -24.19 -2.23 20.37
CA ASN A 66 -23.82 -1.24 21.39
C ASN A 66 -22.36 -1.32 21.87
N SER A 67 -21.53 -2.24 21.34
CA SER A 67 -20.11 -2.33 21.72
C SER A 67 -19.15 -1.61 20.75
N LEU A 68 -19.68 -0.89 19.76
CA LEU A 68 -18.85 -0.21 18.77
C LEU A 68 -18.48 1.20 19.25
N PRO A 69 -17.21 1.62 19.11
CA PRO A 69 -16.87 3.02 19.22
C PRO A 69 -17.59 3.80 18.11
N SER A 70 -18.17 4.95 18.46
CA SER A 70 -18.98 5.78 17.55
C SER A 70 -18.26 6.20 16.26
N SER A 71 -16.94 6.13 16.26
CA SER A 71 -16.04 6.42 15.14
C SER A 71 -16.14 5.41 14.00
N VAL A 72 -16.33 4.13 14.34
CA VAL A 72 -16.45 3.05 13.35
C VAL A 72 -17.88 2.98 12.81
N GLU A 73 -18.89 3.30 13.62
CA GLU A 73 -20.30 3.25 13.20
C GLU A 73 -20.59 4.19 12.01
N GLY A 74 -19.97 5.37 11.99
CA GLY A 74 -20.09 6.30 10.87
C GLY A 74 -19.47 5.79 9.57
N GLN A 75 -18.31 5.11 9.65
CA GLN A 75 -17.65 4.54 8.48
C GLN A 75 -18.32 3.24 8.02
N LEU A 76 -18.76 2.41 8.97
CA LEU A 76 -19.50 1.19 8.68
C LEU A 76 -20.79 1.54 7.94
N LYS A 77 -21.55 2.53 8.39
CA LYS A 77 -22.78 2.97 7.73
C LYS A 77 -22.54 3.48 6.30
N LYS A 78 -21.43 4.19 6.04
CA LYS A 78 -21.03 4.59 4.67
C LYS A 78 -20.67 3.37 3.82
N ALA A 79 -19.96 2.41 4.40
CA ALA A 79 -19.60 1.17 3.73
C ALA A 79 -20.84 0.29 3.45
N GLU A 80 -21.84 0.28 4.35
CA GLU A 80 -23.13 -0.38 4.15
C GLU A 80 -23.96 0.29 3.05
N GLU A 81 -24.00 1.63 3.01
CA GLU A 81 -24.61 2.40 1.93
C GLU A 81 -23.95 2.09 0.58
N PHE A 82 -22.65 1.81 0.60
CA PHE A 82 -21.94 1.35 -0.58
C PHE A 82 -22.29 -0.12 -0.92
N ALA A 83 -22.29 -1.02 0.06
CA ALA A 83 -22.45 -2.46 -0.15
C ALA A 83 -23.89 -2.93 -0.47
N ASP A 84 -24.89 -2.04 -0.45
CA ASP A 84 -26.32 -2.35 -0.53
C ASP A 84 -26.78 -3.40 0.51
N LYS A 85 -25.97 -3.66 1.53
CA LYS A 85 -26.12 -4.72 2.54
C LYS A 85 -25.43 -4.32 3.85
N PRO A 86 -25.96 -4.75 5.01
CA PRO A 86 -25.29 -4.55 6.29
C PRO A 86 -23.97 -5.32 6.32
N ILE A 87 -22.89 -4.66 6.73
CA ILE A 87 -21.54 -5.26 6.76
C ILE A 87 -21.36 -5.91 8.13
N GLU A 88 -21.08 -7.21 8.12
CA GLU A 88 -20.76 -7.93 9.34
C GLU A 88 -19.43 -7.42 9.90
N MET A 89 -19.41 -7.08 11.19
CA MET A 89 -18.23 -6.54 11.87
C MET A 89 -17.03 -7.49 11.77
N GLY A 90 -17.27 -8.80 11.81
CA GLY A 90 -16.23 -9.80 11.59
C GLY A 90 -15.53 -9.60 10.24
N ASP A 91 -16.30 -9.44 9.18
CA ASP A 91 -15.76 -9.24 7.83
C ASP A 91 -15.04 -7.90 7.69
N ALA A 92 -15.54 -6.85 8.35
CA ALA A 92 -14.85 -5.55 8.37
C ALA A 92 -13.49 -5.64 9.08
N LEU A 93 -13.43 -6.37 10.20
CA LEU A 93 -12.18 -6.63 10.92
C LEU A 93 -11.23 -7.53 10.12
N ASP A 94 -11.75 -8.52 9.40
CA ASP A 94 -10.96 -9.40 8.53
C ASP A 94 -10.35 -8.62 7.36
N VAL A 95 -11.15 -7.79 6.70
CA VAL A 95 -10.64 -6.92 5.64
C VAL A 95 -9.57 -5.99 6.22
N THR A 96 -9.84 -5.36 7.36
CA THR A 96 -8.88 -4.45 7.99
C THR A 96 -7.59 -5.17 8.38
N SER A 97 -7.67 -6.37 8.96
CA SER A 97 -6.51 -7.15 9.38
C SER A 97 -5.67 -7.60 8.18
N ILE A 98 -6.32 -8.07 7.10
CA ILE A 98 -5.65 -8.38 5.84
C ILE A 98 -4.93 -7.13 5.32
N LEU A 99 -5.65 -6.00 5.21
CA LEU A 99 -5.08 -4.79 4.64
C LEU A 99 -3.88 -4.25 5.44
N LEU A 100 -3.96 -4.26 6.78
CA LEU A 100 -2.88 -3.83 7.66
C LEU A 100 -1.68 -4.80 7.61
N ASN A 101 -1.93 -6.11 7.64
CA ASN A 101 -0.87 -7.14 7.66
C ASN A 101 -0.14 -7.27 6.30
N SER A 102 -0.80 -6.93 5.20
CA SER A 102 -0.18 -6.92 3.87
C SER A 102 0.73 -5.71 3.64
N GLY A 103 0.81 -4.77 4.59
CA GLY A 103 1.65 -3.57 4.47
C GLY A 103 1.20 -2.64 3.32
N LEU A 104 -0.10 -2.65 3.04
CA LEU A 104 -0.71 -1.76 2.07
C LEU A 104 -0.71 -0.33 2.62
N SER A 105 -0.33 0.63 1.78
CA SER A 105 -0.49 2.04 2.12
C SER A 105 -1.96 2.42 2.08
N LEU A 106 -2.35 3.53 2.73
CA LEU A 106 -3.73 4.01 2.70
C LEU A 106 -4.19 4.28 1.27
N LYS A 107 -3.31 4.84 0.42
CA LYS A 107 -3.58 5.01 -1.01
C LYS A 107 -3.85 3.69 -1.72
N GLU A 108 -3.09 2.64 -1.42
CA GLU A 108 -3.29 1.31 -1.98
C GLU A 108 -4.61 0.68 -1.51
N MET A 109 -4.98 0.88 -0.24
CA MET A 109 -6.30 0.50 0.28
C MET A 109 -7.43 1.23 -0.46
N GLN A 110 -7.29 2.52 -0.75
CA GLN A 110 -8.26 3.29 -1.53
C GLN A 110 -8.37 2.81 -2.99
N TYR A 111 -7.28 2.32 -3.58
CA TYR A 111 -7.34 1.69 -4.91
C TYR A 111 -8.13 0.38 -4.90
N LEU A 112 -8.08 -0.37 -3.79
CA LEU A 112 -8.86 -1.59 -3.61
C LEU A 112 -10.36 -1.29 -3.47
N THR A 113 -10.72 -0.27 -2.69
CA THR A 113 -12.13 0.13 -2.50
C THR A 113 -12.74 0.75 -3.75
N GLY A 114 -11.91 1.20 -4.69
CA GLY A 114 -12.32 1.71 -5.99
C GLY A 114 -12.62 3.20 -6.04
N GLU A 115 -12.34 3.93 -4.95
CA GLU A 115 -12.62 5.37 -4.84
C GLU A 115 -11.77 6.23 -5.80
N VAL A 116 -10.57 5.78 -6.17
CA VAL A 116 -9.60 6.58 -6.94
C VAL A 116 -9.51 6.16 -8.41
N ARG A 117 -10.50 5.44 -8.94
CA ARG A 117 -10.44 4.91 -10.32
C ARG A 117 -10.70 5.97 -11.40
N GLU A 118 -11.34 7.08 -11.06
CA GLU A 118 -11.68 8.13 -12.02
C GLU A 118 -10.44 8.97 -12.36
N GLY A 119 -10.05 9.01 -13.63
CA GLY A 119 -8.95 9.83 -14.13
C GLY A 119 -7.57 9.16 -14.21
N LEU A 120 -7.44 7.89 -13.78
CA LEU A 120 -6.19 7.14 -13.93
C LEU A 120 -6.00 6.62 -15.35
N SER A 121 -4.76 6.67 -15.83
CA SER A 121 -4.38 6.04 -17.10
C SER A 121 -4.44 4.50 -16.99
N PRO A 122 -4.65 3.78 -18.10
CA PRO A 122 -4.60 2.33 -18.12
C PRO A 122 -3.27 1.76 -17.58
N GLU A 123 -2.15 2.44 -17.87
CA GLU A 123 -0.80 2.08 -17.41
C GLU A 123 -0.68 2.25 -15.89
N GLU A 124 -1.25 3.31 -15.34
CA GLU A 124 -1.29 3.54 -13.89
C GLU A 124 -2.12 2.47 -13.19
N LEU A 125 -3.27 2.10 -13.75
CA LEU A 125 -4.09 1.00 -13.23
C LEU A 125 -3.34 -0.33 -13.25
N LYS A 126 -2.54 -0.58 -14.29
CA LYS A 126 -1.70 -1.78 -14.37
C LYS A 126 -0.62 -1.75 -13.28
N HIS A 127 0.06 -0.62 -13.12
CA HIS A 127 1.08 -0.46 -12.08
C HIS A 127 0.50 -0.64 -10.66
N ILE A 128 -0.69 -0.09 -10.42
CA ILE A 128 -1.42 -0.27 -9.16
C ILE A 128 -1.72 -1.75 -8.94
N ARG A 129 -2.29 -2.45 -9.93
CA ARG A 129 -2.55 -3.89 -9.83
C ARG A 129 -1.28 -4.66 -9.47
N ASP A 130 -0.19 -4.44 -10.21
CA ASP A 130 1.05 -5.17 -10.01
C ASP A 130 1.62 -4.91 -8.60
N THR A 131 1.48 -3.68 -8.10
CA THR A 131 1.89 -3.31 -6.74
C THR A 131 1.03 -4.02 -5.69
N LEU A 132 -0.29 -4.05 -5.86
CA LEU A 132 -1.21 -4.74 -4.96
C LEU A 132 -0.94 -6.24 -4.92
N LEU A 133 -0.77 -6.87 -6.10
CA LEU A 133 -0.48 -8.31 -6.23
C LEU A 133 0.91 -8.70 -5.70
N ALA A 134 1.86 -7.77 -5.67
CA ALA A 134 3.18 -8.01 -5.08
C ALA A 134 3.17 -7.98 -3.54
N LYS A 135 2.22 -7.24 -2.95
CA LYS A 135 2.10 -7.08 -1.49
C LYS A 135 1.13 -8.06 -0.84
N LEU A 136 0.06 -8.40 -1.55
CA LEU A 136 -0.95 -9.34 -1.10
C LEU A 136 -0.55 -10.78 -1.48
N THR A 137 -0.69 -11.72 -0.54
CA THR A 137 -0.58 -13.14 -0.88
C THR A 137 -1.83 -13.62 -1.63
N GLN A 138 -1.74 -14.79 -2.28
CA GLN A 138 -2.88 -15.34 -3.02
C GLN A 138 -4.07 -15.63 -2.09
N GLU A 139 -3.80 -16.08 -0.87
CA GLU A 139 -4.80 -16.36 0.15
C GLU A 139 -5.48 -15.07 0.63
N GLU A 140 -4.71 -14.00 0.86
CA GLU A 140 -5.23 -12.67 1.21
C GLU A 140 -6.11 -12.11 0.09
N ILE A 141 -5.69 -12.26 -1.19
CA ILE A 141 -6.48 -11.86 -2.36
C ILE A 141 -7.80 -12.64 -2.41
N ASP A 142 -7.76 -13.95 -2.22
CA ASP A 142 -8.94 -14.80 -2.33
C ASP A 142 -9.94 -14.49 -1.21
N ALA A 143 -9.47 -14.28 0.03
CA ALA A 143 -10.29 -13.84 1.15
C ALA A 143 -10.95 -12.49 0.88
N LEU A 144 -10.18 -11.47 0.47
CA LEU A 144 -10.72 -10.15 0.11
C LEU A 144 -11.77 -10.25 -1.01
N ARG A 145 -11.52 -11.06 -2.03
CA ARG A 145 -12.46 -11.27 -3.15
C ARG A 145 -13.73 -11.98 -2.69
N GLN A 146 -13.63 -12.96 -1.80
CA GLN A 146 -14.78 -13.71 -1.28
C GLN A 146 -15.66 -12.79 -0.42
N ILE A 147 -15.06 -12.02 0.49
CA ILE A 147 -15.76 -11.00 1.29
C ILE A 147 -16.43 -9.98 0.37
N ALA A 148 -15.70 -9.39 -0.56
CA ALA A 148 -16.25 -8.40 -1.48
C ALA A 148 -17.43 -8.96 -2.30
N ARG A 149 -17.33 -10.20 -2.80
CA ARG A 149 -18.41 -10.87 -3.55
C ARG A 149 -19.67 -11.06 -2.71
N TYR A 150 -19.52 -11.41 -1.43
CA TYR A 150 -20.65 -11.54 -0.51
C TYR A 150 -21.45 -10.22 -0.41
N TYR A 151 -20.73 -9.10 -0.40
CA TYR A 151 -21.27 -7.73 -0.43
C TYR A 151 -21.56 -7.20 -1.85
N GLY A 152 -21.61 -8.07 -2.87
CA GLY A 152 -21.99 -7.67 -4.24
C GLY A 152 -20.95 -6.81 -4.96
N ARG A 153 -19.69 -6.83 -4.51
CA ARG A 153 -18.57 -6.12 -5.13
C ARG A 153 -17.59 -7.09 -5.75
N THR A 154 -16.98 -6.66 -6.85
CA THR A 154 -15.90 -7.39 -7.52
C THR A 154 -14.61 -6.60 -7.40
N LEU A 155 -13.62 -7.14 -6.68
CA LEU A 155 -12.27 -6.57 -6.62
C LEU A 155 -11.50 -6.90 -7.90
N ASP A 156 -11.98 -6.41 -9.04
CA ASP A 156 -11.45 -6.74 -10.38
C ASP A 156 -10.00 -6.26 -10.57
N ILE A 157 -9.54 -5.32 -9.75
CA ILE A 157 -8.14 -4.88 -9.73
C ILE A 157 -7.20 -5.98 -9.20
N LEU A 158 -7.71 -6.87 -8.33
CA LEU A 158 -6.97 -8.00 -7.77
C LEU A 158 -7.01 -9.26 -8.66
N ASP A 159 -7.73 -9.23 -9.79
CA ASP A 159 -7.72 -10.36 -10.72
C ASP A 159 -6.67 -10.14 -11.82
N PRO A 160 -5.60 -10.94 -11.86
CA PRO A 160 -4.56 -10.80 -12.89
C PRO A 160 -5.10 -11.08 -14.30
N ASN A 161 -6.21 -11.83 -14.43
CA ASN A 161 -6.80 -12.22 -15.71
C ASN A 161 -7.84 -11.22 -16.24
N VAL A 162 -8.25 -10.23 -15.45
CA VAL A 162 -9.22 -9.22 -15.89
C VAL A 162 -8.51 -8.15 -16.71
N LYS A 163 -8.98 -7.92 -17.94
CA LYS A 163 -8.43 -6.88 -18.83
C LYS A 163 -8.76 -5.48 -18.30
N ILE A 164 -7.75 -4.62 -18.20
CA ILE A 164 -7.93 -3.20 -17.87
C ILE A 164 -8.47 -2.50 -19.12
N LYS A 165 -9.65 -1.87 -19.02
CA LYS A 165 -10.24 -1.12 -20.13
C LYS A 165 -9.31 0.03 -20.52
N GLY A 166 -8.93 0.12 -21.79
CA GLY A 166 -8.04 1.17 -22.33
C GLY A 166 -6.61 0.70 -22.64
N LEU A 167 -6.19 -0.47 -22.14
CA LEU A 167 -4.99 -1.19 -22.58
C LEU A 167 -5.37 -2.16 -23.73
N GLU A 168 -5.88 -1.62 -24.84
CA GLU A 168 -5.99 -2.40 -26.08
C GLU A 168 -4.65 -2.31 -26.83
N GLU A 169 -3.65 -3.03 -26.34
CA GLU A 169 -2.51 -3.45 -27.17
C GLU A 169 -2.65 -4.94 -27.50
N GLU A 170 -2.56 -5.24 -28.79
CA GLU A 170 -2.51 -6.56 -29.40
C GLU A 170 -1.50 -7.47 -28.70
N THR A 171 -1.97 -8.32 -27.78
CA THR A 171 -1.19 -9.48 -27.31
C THR A 171 -1.86 -10.75 -27.80
N THR A 172 -1.71 -10.96 -29.10
CA THR A 172 -1.71 -12.28 -29.70
C THR A 172 -0.62 -13.12 -29.03
N THR A 173 -1.02 -14.11 -28.23
CA THR A 173 -0.44 -15.46 -28.25
C THR A 173 1.10 -15.56 -28.32
N GLU A 174 1.83 -15.13 -27.29
CA GLU A 174 3.27 -15.46 -27.13
C GLU A 174 3.60 -16.00 -25.73
N LEU A 175 2.86 -16.99 -25.27
CA LEU A 175 3.19 -17.76 -24.05
C LEU A 175 3.01 -19.28 -24.22
N SER A 176 3.07 -19.82 -25.45
CA SER A 176 2.93 -21.27 -25.67
C SER A 176 3.85 -21.91 -26.73
N GLN A 177 4.95 -21.28 -27.15
CA GLN A 177 5.79 -21.87 -28.21
C GLN A 177 7.32 -21.76 -28.02
N ASN A 178 7.82 -21.92 -26.79
CA ASN A 178 9.26 -22.16 -26.55
C ASN A 178 9.58 -23.59 -26.08
N GLN A 179 8.83 -24.57 -26.59
CA GLN A 179 9.16 -25.98 -26.38
C GLN A 179 8.78 -26.84 -27.60
N GLU A 180 9.30 -26.51 -28.77
CA GLU A 180 9.67 -27.49 -29.81
C GLU A 180 10.31 -26.76 -31.00
N ILE A 181 11.47 -27.28 -31.40
CA ILE A 181 12.17 -27.21 -32.70
C ILE A 181 13.66 -26.94 -32.44
N GLU A 182 14.29 -27.95 -31.86
CA GLU A 182 15.66 -28.30 -32.19
C GLU A 182 15.52 -29.43 -33.22
N THR A 183 15.90 -29.20 -34.48
CA THR A 183 16.60 -30.10 -35.43
C THR A 183 16.38 -29.62 -36.88
N GLU A 184 17.47 -29.65 -37.68
CA GLU A 184 17.62 -29.37 -39.13
C GLU A 184 17.85 -27.89 -39.52
N VAL A 185 19.07 -27.35 -39.42
CA VAL A 185 20.28 -27.56 -40.25
C VAL A 185 20.14 -27.08 -41.71
N ARG A 186 20.72 -25.88 -41.94
CA ARG A 186 21.67 -25.55 -43.03
C ARG A 186 21.11 -25.42 -44.46
N ALA A 187 21.17 -24.19 -45.01
CA ALA A 187 22.16 -23.80 -46.03
C ALA A 187 21.89 -22.39 -46.60
N SER A 188 23.01 -21.70 -46.91
CA SER A 188 23.17 -20.60 -47.87
C SER A 188 22.69 -19.21 -47.41
N GLU A 189 23.54 -18.28 -46.96
CA GLU A 189 24.74 -17.64 -47.56
C GLU A 189 24.40 -16.52 -48.58
N SER A 190 24.82 -15.31 -48.19
CA SER A 190 25.16 -14.10 -48.98
C SER A 190 24.05 -13.31 -49.70
N THR A 191 23.97 -12.00 -49.46
CA THR A 191 24.74 -11.00 -50.24
C THR A 191 24.47 -9.57 -49.73
N GLU A 192 25.56 -8.80 -49.65
CA GLU A 192 25.69 -7.34 -49.56
C GLU A 192 24.69 -6.56 -50.46
N ASP A 193 24.25 -5.38 -50.01
CA ASP A 193 24.73 -4.13 -50.64
C ASP A 193 24.34 -2.85 -49.87
N GLN A 194 25.26 -1.90 -49.95
CA GLN A 194 25.21 -0.52 -49.44
C GLN A 194 24.31 0.40 -50.30
N ILE A 195 23.95 1.58 -49.77
CA ILE A 195 24.27 2.94 -50.31
C ILE A 195 23.30 4.00 -49.73
N THR A 196 23.81 4.77 -48.75
CA THR A 196 24.18 6.20 -48.83
C THR A 196 23.28 7.24 -49.53
N SER A 197 22.75 8.13 -48.68
CA SER A 197 22.76 9.62 -48.71
C SER A 197 21.79 10.50 -49.54
N GLN A 198 21.58 11.67 -48.89
CA GLN A 198 21.32 13.04 -49.38
C GLN A 198 19.85 13.50 -49.40
N GLU A 199 19.48 14.75 -49.11
CA GLU A 199 20.06 15.99 -48.52
C GLU A 199 19.10 17.12 -48.97
N ASN A 200 18.85 18.13 -48.11
CA ASN A 200 18.25 19.46 -48.39
C ASN A 200 16.74 19.49 -48.79
N ASP A 201 15.93 20.54 -48.53
CA ASP A 201 16.19 21.95 -48.19
C ASP A 201 14.94 22.62 -47.56
N GLU A 202 15.19 23.71 -46.84
CA GLU A 202 14.41 24.95 -46.66
C GLU A 202 12.94 25.02 -46.17
N GLU A 203 12.85 25.77 -45.07
CA GLU A 203 11.75 26.55 -44.47
C GLU A 203 10.95 27.44 -45.47
N PRO A 204 9.74 27.90 -45.10
CA PRO A 204 9.65 29.19 -44.40
C PRO A 204 8.69 29.26 -43.21
N GLN A 205 9.16 29.91 -42.14
CA GLN A 205 8.41 30.52 -41.05
C GLN A 205 7.33 31.51 -41.53
N GLU A 206 6.16 31.48 -40.90
CA GLU A 206 5.72 32.51 -39.93
C GLU A 206 4.23 32.32 -39.58
N GLN A 207 3.95 32.12 -38.29
CA GLN A 207 3.13 32.99 -37.43
C GLN A 207 2.71 32.18 -36.20
N GLY A 208 3.71 31.93 -35.35
CA GLY A 208 3.48 31.56 -33.97
C GLY A 208 2.82 32.73 -33.27
N VAL A 209 1.58 32.54 -32.85
CA VAL A 209 0.99 33.28 -31.75
C VAL A 209 1.91 33.04 -30.56
N GLY A 210 2.78 34.01 -30.29
CA GLY A 210 3.56 34.06 -29.07
C GLY A 210 2.60 34.19 -27.91
N SER A 211 2.17 33.04 -27.37
CA SER A 211 1.87 32.97 -25.95
C SER A 211 3.17 33.36 -25.26
N ASN A 212 3.19 34.61 -24.82
CA ASN A 212 4.12 35.09 -23.82
C ASN A 212 3.83 34.24 -22.58
N ILE A 213 4.46 33.08 -22.48
CA ILE A 213 4.45 32.26 -21.26
C ILE A 213 5.22 33.11 -20.27
N ILE A 214 4.47 33.89 -19.50
CA ILE A 214 5.00 34.56 -18.32
C ILE A 214 5.53 33.39 -17.48
N PRO A 215 6.84 33.32 -17.22
CA PRO A 215 7.35 32.28 -16.34
C PRO A 215 6.65 32.48 -15.00
N VAL A 216 5.96 31.43 -14.53
CA VAL A 216 5.51 31.30 -13.14
C VAL A 216 6.60 31.91 -12.28
N THR A 217 6.27 32.96 -11.53
CA THR A 217 7.29 33.56 -10.67
C THR A 217 7.68 32.47 -9.68
N GLN A 218 8.92 31.98 -9.79
CA GLN A 218 9.57 31.04 -8.86
C GLN A 218 9.32 31.40 -7.39
N GLU A 219 9.05 32.68 -7.13
CA GLU A 219 8.62 33.24 -5.85
C GLU A 219 7.29 32.67 -5.32
N VAL A 220 6.24 32.57 -6.14
CA VAL A 220 4.92 32.02 -5.73
C VAL A 220 5.05 30.53 -5.45
N GLU A 221 5.79 29.80 -6.30
CA GLU A 221 6.06 28.38 -6.06
C GLU A 221 6.80 28.18 -4.73
N GLN A 222 7.88 28.92 -4.51
CA GLN A 222 8.67 28.82 -3.28
C GLN A 222 7.86 29.20 -2.04
N LYS A 223 6.93 30.16 -2.13
CA LYS A 223 6.02 30.53 -1.05
C LYS A 223 5.20 29.32 -0.60
N TYR A 224 4.56 28.61 -1.52
CA TYR A 224 3.73 27.45 -1.17
C TYR A 224 4.55 26.25 -0.74
N LEU A 225 5.73 26.02 -1.34
CA LEU A 225 6.63 24.96 -0.88
C LEU A 225 7.03 25.15 0.59
N ASN A 226 7.37 26.37 1.00
CA ASN A 226 7.70 26.67 2.40
C ASN A 226 6.49 26.46 3.33
N GLN A 227 5.27 26.77 2.87
CA GLN A 227 4.04 26.54 3.64
C GLN A 227 3.73 25.06 3.79
N ILE A 228 3.90 24.27 2.72
CA ILE A 228 3.76 22.80 2.75
C ILE A 228 4.77 22.18 3.71
N GLU A 229 6.05 22.58 3.65
CA GLU A 229 7.10 22.07 4.56
C GLU A 229 6.76 22.38 6.03
N THR A 230 6.28 23.60 6.30
CA THR A 230 5.84 23.98 7.66
C THR A 230 4.66 23.14 8.13
N LEU A 231 3.69 22.88 7.24
CA LEU A 231 2.56 22.02 7.54
C LEU A 231 3.01 20.57 7.79
N GLN A 232 3.91 20.03 6.97
CA GLN A 232 4.49 18.70 7.16
C GLN A 232 5.13 18.56 8.54
N HIS A 233 5.98 19.51 8.95
CA HIS A 233 6.56 19.49 10.30
C HIS A 233 5.52 19.53 11.42
N THR A 234 4.44 20.30 11.22
CA THR A 234 3.34 20.37 12.20
C THR A 234 2.60 19.03 12.30
N CYS A 235 2.33 18.40 11.17
CA CYS A 235 1.68 17.09 11.10
C CYS A 235 2.55 15.98 11.66
N ASP A 236 3.85 16.00 11.35
CA ASP A 236 4.83 15.07 11.93
C ASP A 236 4.89 15.18 13.45
N ALA A 237 4.90 16.40 13.99
CA ALA A 237 4.88 16.62 15.43
C ALA A 237 3.62 16.03 16.07
N LYS A 238 2.43 16.31 15.52
CA LYS A 238 1.17 15.72 16.00
C LYS A 238 1.16 14.19 15.95
N ALA A 239 1.66 13.62 14.86
CA ALA A 239 1.71 12.18 14.68
C ALA A 239 2.68 11.53 15.69
N ASN A 240 3.84 12.14 15.93
CA ASN A 240 4.80 11.70 16.95
C ASN A 240 4.23 11.83 18.37
N ASP A 241 3.52 12.92 18.66
CA ASP A 241 2.89 13.14 19.98
C ASP A 241 1.82 12.06 20.25
N LEU A 242 0.99 11.74 19.24
CA LEU A 242 -0.01 10.68 19.35
C LEU A 242 0.64 9.30 19.51
N ALA A 243 1.70 9.01 18.77
CA ALA A 243 2.45 7.77 18.91
C ALA A 243 3.04 7.64 20.32
N ALA A 244 3.65 8.71 20.84
CA ALA A 244 4.17 8.72 22.21
C ALA A 244 3.07 8.53 23.27
N GLU A 245 1.87 9.07 23.04
CA GLU A 245 0.71 8.84 23.90
C GLU A 245 0.28 7.36 23.89
N ILE A 246 0.18 6.75 22.70
CA ILE A 246 -0.13 5.32 22.53
C ILE A 246 0.92 4.46 23.25
N SER A 247 2.20 4.71 22.99
CA SER A 247 3.33 4.04 23.63
C SER A 247 3.26 4.11 25.16
N SER A 248 3.04 5.30 25.71
CA SER A 248 2.96 5.50 27.15
C SER A 248 1.77 4.77 27.78
N ASP A 249 0.65 4.70 27.08
CA ASP A 249 -0.54 4.00 27.57
C ASP A 249 -0.35 2.48 27.53
N ILE A 250 0.27 1.95 26.47
CA ILE A 250 0.67 0.54 26.35
C ILE A 250 1.59 0.15 27.51
N ASP A 251 2.65 0.92 27.74
CA ASP A 251 3.61 0.68 28.81
C ASP A 251 2.92 0.70 30.18
N SER A 252 2.04 1.68 30.42
CA SER A 252 1.31 1.79 31.67
C SER A 252 0.37 0.61 31.91
N LYS A 253 -0.33 0.12 30.89
CA LYS A 253 -1.23 -1.03 31.01
C LYS A 253 -0.49 -2.33 31.24
N THR A 254 0.59 -2.54 30.48
CA THR A 254 1.46 -3.71 30.64
C THR A 254 2.07 -3.76 32.05
N ALA A 255 2.54 -2.61 32.57
CA ALA A 255 3.09 -2.53 33.92
C ALA A 255 2.06 -2.90 35.02
N ASN A 256 0.76 -2.75 34.74
CA ASN A 256 -0.33 -3.14 35.62
C ASN A 256 -0.82 -4.58 35.39
N GLY A 257 -0.21 -5.33 34.47
CA GLY A 257 -0.61 -6.68 34.09
C GLY A 257 -1.88 -6.74 33.23
N GLU A 258 -2.27 -5.63 32.61
CA GLU A 258 -3.39 -5.58 31.66
C GLU A 258 -2.92 -5.96 30.26
N GLN A 259 -3.69 -6.78 29.55
CA GLN A 259 -3.41 -7.10 28.15
C GLN A 259 -3.93 -5.97 27.25
N VAL A 260 -3.03 -5.38 26.45
CA VAL A 260 -3.40 -4.42 25.41
C VAL A 260 -3.92 -5.21 24.20
N THR A 261 -5.14 -4.95 23.79
CA THR A 261 -5.75 -5.56 22.60
C THR A 261 -5.85 -4.54 21.47
N VAL A 262 -5.91 -5.03 20.23
CA VAL A 262 -6.14 -4.17 19.04
C VAL A 262 -7.45 -3.39 19.18
N GLN A 263 -8.52 -4.03 19.66
CA GLN A 263 -9.82 -3.40 19.89
C GLN A 263 -9.72 -2.20 20.86
N TYR A 264 -8.93 -2.35 21.92
CA TYR A 264 -8.69 -1.28 22.88
C TYR A 264 -7.99 -0.09 22.22
N LEU A 265 -6.90 -0.33 21.49
CA LEU A 265 -6.14 0.72 20.80
C LEU A 265 -7.00 1.46 19.77
N GLN A 266 -7.80 0.72 18.98
CA GLN A 266 -8.75 1.31 18.04
C GLN A 266 -9.77 2.19 18.77
N SER A 267 -10.46 1.67 19.79
CA SER A 267 -11.49 2.44 20.51
C SER A 267 -10.95 3.69 21.21
N THR A 268 -9.68 3.68 21.61
CA THR A 268 -9.08 4.75 22.42
C THR A 268 -8.37 5.80 21.56
N PHE A 269 -7.71 5.38 20.49
CA PHE A 269 -6.81 6.24 19.71
C PHE A 269 -7.24 6.47 18.27
N LEU A 270 -8.14 5.67 17.69
CA LEU A 270 -8.58 5.86 16.31
C LEU A 270 -9.20 7.23 16.09
N ASP A 271 -10.05 7.70 17.02
CA ASP A 271 -10.66 9.03 16.93
C ASP A 271 -9.63 10.15 16.97
N LYS A 272 -8.58 10.00 17.80
CA LYS A 272 -7.51 10.98 17.89
C LYS A 272 -6.66 11.00 16.63
N LEU A 273 -6.40 9.83 16.06
CA LEU A 273 -5.67 9.68 14.80
C LEU A 273 -6.44 10.37 13.66
N VAL A 274 -7.72 10.03 13.51
CA VAL A 274 -8.59 10.63 12.48
C VAL A 274 -8.66 12.16 12.63
N GLN A 275 -8.82 12.68 13.85
CA GLN A 275 -8.84 14.13 14.08
C GLN A 275 -7.50 14.80 13.76
N ALA A 276 -6.38 14.16 14.09
CA ALA A 276 -5.05 14.68 13.79
C ALA A 276 -4.81 14.73 12.28
N GLU A 277 -5.18 13.67 11.56
CA GLU A 277 -5.10 13.58 10.11
C GLU A 277 -6.04 14.58 9.42
N GLU A 278 -7.31 14.64 9.80
CA GLU A 278 -8.30 15.55 9.22
C GLU A 278 -7.86 17.02 9.33
N SER A 279 -7.29 17.41 10.47
CA SER A 279 -6.75 18.77 10.66
C SER A 279 -5.58 19.07 9.73
N CYS A 280 -4.77 18.07 9.41
CA CYS A 280 -3.63 18.17 8.51
C CYS A 280 -4.08 18.21 7.04
N ASP A 281 -4.98 17.31 6.66
CA ASP A 281 -5.54 17.23 5.32
C ASP A 281 -6.31 18.52 4.99
N THR A 282 -7.14 19.04 5.90
CA THR A 282 -7.87 20.30 5.69
C THR A 282 -6.94 21.47 5.41
N GLN A 283 -5.88 21.64 6.22
CA GLN A 283 -4.92 22.72 6.02
C GLN A 283 -4.14 22.55 4.70
N PHE A 284 -3.84 21.32 4.31
CA PHE A 284 -3.17 21.04 3.05
C PHE A 284 -4.08 21.39 1.86
N GLU A 285 -5.34 20.97 1.89
CA GLU A 285 -6.33 21.29 0.86
C GLU A 285 -6.58 22.80 0.74
N ASP A 286 -6.61 23.52 1.86
CA ASP A 286 -6.70 24.98 1.88
C ASP A 286 -5.48 25.63 1.21
N LEU A 287 -4.27 25.10 1.43
CA LEU A 287 -3.05 25.57 0.76
C LEU A 287 -3.10 25.31 -0.74
N MET A 288 -3.57 24.13 -1.16
CA MET A 288 -3.65 23.78 -2.57
C MET A 288 -4.68 24.65 -3.30
N THR A 289 -5.84 24.90 -2.69
CA THR A 289 -6.87 25.79 -3.25
C THR A 289 -6.35 27.22 -3.40
N GLN A 290 -5.59 27.73 -2.43
CA GLN A 290 -4.96 29.05 -2.51
C GLN A 290 -3.91 29.11 -3.62
N ALA A 291 -3.09 28.06 -3.73
CA ALA A 291 -2.07 27.96 -4.76
C ALA A 291 -2.69 27.92 -6.17
N GLU A 292 -3.70 27.07 -6.39
CA GLU A 292 -4.45 26.98 -7.65
C GLU A 292 -4.98 28.36 -8.08
N LYS A 293 -5.60 29.10 -7.15
CA LYS A 293 -6.14 30.44 -7.43
C LYS A 293 -5.06 31.48 -7.79
N GLU A 294 -3.93 31.49 -7.10
CA GLU A 294 -2.82 32.40 -7.43
C GLU A 294 -2.13 32.01 -8.75
N PHE A 295 -2.11 30.71 -9.07
CA PHE A 295 -1.52 30.19 -10.29
C PHE A 295 -2.38 30.43 -11.55
N GLU A 296 -3.71 30.42 -11.43
CA GLU A 296 -4.61 30.81 -12.54
C GLU A 296 -4.32 32.23 -13.07
N THR A 297 -3.85 33.13 -12.20
CA THR A 297 -3.57 34.52 -12.58
C THR A 297 -2.20 34.72 -13.25
N GLU A 298 -1.25 33.82 -13.01
CA GLU A 298 0.15 33.96 -13.42
C GLU A 298 0.53 33.04 -14.61
N GLY A 299 -0.35 32.11 -14.99
CA GLY A 299 -0.10 31.15 -16.07
C GLY A 299 0.73 29.97 -15.57
N PHE A 300 0.09 28.83 -15.33
CA PHE A 300 0.69 27.72 -14.59
C PHE A 300 0.29 26.35 -15.14
N ASP A 301 1.14 25.35 -14.89
CA ASP A 301 0.92 23.96 -15.25
C ASP A 301 0.18 23.20 -14.12
N PRO A 302 -1.08 22.78 -14.31
CA PRO A 302 -1.85 22.02 -13.32
C PRO A 302 -1.14 20.78 -12.78
N THR A 303 -0.17 20.23 -13.53
CA THR A 303 0.58 19.03 -13.11
C THR A 303 1.38 19.25 -11.82
N THR A 304 1.85 20.47 -11.54
CA THR A 304 2.65 20.74 -10.34
C THR A 304 1.82 20.64 -9.05
N ILE A 305 0.58 21.14 -9.03
CA ILE A 305 -0.31 20.95 -7.88
C ILE A 305 -0.64 19.47 -7.68
N ALA A 306 -0.90 18.74 -8.76
CA ALA A 306 -1.12 17.29 -8.68
C ALA A 306 0.11 16.56 -8.08
N GLN A 307 1.33 16.96 -8.46
CA GLN A 307 2.57 16.42 -7.90
C GLN A 307 2.73 16.74 -6.41
N TRP A 308 2.35 17.93 -5.96
CA TRP A 308 2.37 18.29 -4.54
C TRP A 308 1.40 17.46 -3.73
N ARG A 309 0.17 17.29 -4.22
CA ARG A 309 -0.83 16.39 -3.62
C ARG A 309 -0.31 14.97 -3.51
N GLN A 310 0.30 14.46 -4.59
CA GLN A 310 0.89 13.14 -4.60
C GLN A 310 2.03 12.99 -3.58
N THR A 311 2.91 14.00 -3.50
CA THR A 311 4.04 14.01 -2.57
C THR A 311 3.56 14.03 -1.13
N TYR A 312 2.56 14.86 -0.82
CA TYR A 312 1.93 14.92 0.49
C TYR A 312 1.33 13.57 0.91
N GLN A 313 0.56 12.91 0.03
CA GLN A 313 0.01 11.59 0.32
C GLN A 313 1.10 10.54 0.55
N ASN A 314 2.17 10.55 -0.25
CA ASN A 314 3.30 9.63 -0.06
C ASN A 314 3.99 9.85 1.30
N VAL A 315 4.16 11.09 1.74
CA VAL A 315 4.75 11.42 3.04
C VAL A 315 3.84 10.94 4.17
N LYS A 316 2.52 11.19 4.06
CA LYS A 316 1.52 10.72 5.02
C LYS A 316 1.53 9.20 5.16
N ASP A 317 1.48 8.48 4.04
CA ASP A 317 1.51 7.01 3.99
C ASP A 317 2.78 6.44 4.63
N ASN A 318 3.95 6.97 4.25
CA ASN A 318 5.23 6.54 4.82
C ASN A 318 5.29 6.77 6.34
N LYS A 319 4.75 7.90 6.81
CA LYS A 319 4.73 8.23 8.23
C LYS A 319 3.79 7.31 9.00
N SER A 320 2.58 7.09 8.50
CA SER A 320 1.59 6.19 9.11
C SER A 320 2.16 4.77 9.24
N ASN A 321 2.74 4.22 8.17
CA ASN A 321 3.38 2.91 8.18
C ASN A 321 4.54 2.83 9.18
N SER A 322 5.36 3.88 9.28
CA SER A 322 6.46 3.93 10.25
C SER A 322 5.96 3.87 11.69
N LEU A 323 4.87 4.59 12.01
CA LEU A 323 4.30 4.62 13.34
C LEU A 323 3.62 3.30 13.71
N LEU A 324 2.90 2.69 12.76
CA LEU A 324 2.30 1.37 12.95
C LEU A 324 3.36 0.32 13.30
N ASN A 325 4.47 0.28 12.55
CA ASN A 325 5.58 -0.64 12.83
C ASN A 325 6.22 -0.40 14.21
N GLU A 326 6.33 0.87 14.64
CA GLU A 326 6.87 1.23 15.95
C GLU A 326 5.96 0.74 17.09
N ILE A 327 4.65 0.98 16.97
CA ILE A 327 3.64 0.52 17.93
C ILE A 327 3.59 -1.01 17.97
N GLU A 328 3.61 -1.68 16.81
CA GLU A 328 3.64 -3.15 16.73
C GLU A 328 4.86 -3.72 17.46
N THR A 329 6.04 -3.17 17.20
CA THR A 329 7.29 -3.56 17.86
C THR A 329 7.18 -3.39 19.38
N GLN A 330 6.55 -2.32 19.85
CA GLN A 330 6.37 -2.07 21.27
C GLN A 330 5.41 -3.06 21.93
N ILE A 331 4.29 -3.40 21.26
CA ILE A 331 3.35 -4.42 21.73
C ILE A 331 4.06 -5.78 21.85
N GLN A 332 4.85 -6.17 20.84
CA GLN A 332 5.59 -7.42 20.85
C GLN A 332 6.60 -7.49 22.01
N ASN A 333 7.35 -6.41 22.23
CA ASN A 333 8.32 -6.33 23.33
C ASN A 333 7.69 -6.30 24.72
N SER A 334 6.41 -5.90 24.82
CA SER A 334 5.67 -5.81 26.09
C SER A 334 5.02 -7.14 26.49
N GLY A 335 4.96 -8.12 25.57
CA GLY A 335 4.34 -9.43 25.79
C GLY A 335 5.28 -10.52 26.33
N ASP A 336 6.59 -10.26 26.41
CA ASP A 336 7.63 -11.17 26.95
C ASP A 336 7.93 -10.92 28.44
#